data_AF-A0A7X8V7D8-F1
#
_entry.id   AF-A0A7X8V7D8-F1
#
_cell.length_a   1.000
_cell.length_b   1.000
_cell.length_c   1.000
_cell.angle_alpha   90.00
_cell.angle_beta   90.00
_cell.angle_gamma   90.00
#
_symmetry.space_group_name_H-M   'P 1'
#
loop_
_entity.id
_entity.type
_entity.pdbx_description
1 polymer ?
#
loop_
_entity_poly.entity_id
_entity_poly.type
_entity_poly.pdbx_seq_one_letter_code
_entity_poly.pdbx_strand_id
1 'polypeptide(L)'
;MIPNIHIEDYNYRLPDEMIAKYPLPERDASKLLIYRDGSVDEKIFRELPALLPEDSIMVFNDTKVVPARMIFKKDSGAYIEIFCLEPLIPADYNLCFSSTDKCVWKCVIGNLKRWKNGILSYLCTDDSPLSRIELKAELLSRDERTGEVRFSWKGGEAFSNVLEYCGQMPIPPYLN
;
A
#
# COMPACT_ATOMS: atom_id res chain seq x y z
N MET A 1 28.43 9.15 12.94
CA MET A 1 29.07 8.47 11.79
C MET A 1 28.12 7.36 11.39
N ILE A 2 27.58 7.37 10.17
CA ILE A 2 26.70 6.29 9.71
C ILE A 2 27.59 5.06 9.54
N PRO A 3 27.29 3.91 10.18
CA PRO A 3 28.10 2.71 10.04
C PRO A 3 28.18 2.30 8.57
N ASN A 4 29.36 1.87 8.13
CA ASN A 4 29.55 1.33 6.80
C ASN A 4 28.97 -0.10 6.79
N ILE A 5 27.82 -0.28 6.13
CA ILE A 5 27.06 -1.53 6.10
C ILE A 5 27.32 -2.18 4.74
N HIS A 6 27.98 -3.34 4.72
CA HIS A 6 28.18 -4.13 3.50
C HIS A 6 27.10 -5.22 3.40
N ILE A 7 26.50 -5.37 2.22
CA ILE A 7 25.44 -6.37 1.99
C ILE A 7 25.92 -7.81 2.25
N GLU A 8 27.20 -8.08 1.98
CA GLU A 8 27.79 -9.41 2.14
C GLU A 8 27.87 -9.86 3.60
N ASP A 9 27.91 -8.94 4.56
CA ASP A 9 27.93 -9.26 6.00
C ASP A 9 26.60 -9.87 6.48
N TYR A 10 25.54 -9.79 5.66
CA TYR A 10 24.20 -10.30 5.94
C TYR A 10 23.81 -11.47 5.02
N ASN A 11 24.78 -12.01 4.28
CA ASN A 11 24.56 -13.13 3.39
C ASN A 11 24.63 -14.45 4.18
N TYR A 12 23.71 -15.37 3.92
CA TYR A 12 23.69 -16.69 4.53
C TYR A 12 23.17 -17.73 3.54
N ARG A 13 23.58 -18.98 3.72
CA ARG A 13 23.09 -20.08 2.88
C ARG A 13 21.65 -20.40 3.26
N LEU A 14 20.71 -20.07 2.39
CA LEU A 14 19.30 -20.45 2.49
C LEU A 14 18.95 -21.42 1.33
N PRO A 15 18.83 -22.73 1.59
CA PRO A 15 18.33 -23.66 0.59
C PRO A 15 16.89 -23.35 0.18
N ASP A 16 16.54 -23.48 -1.09
CA ASP A 16 15.21 -23.15 -1.63
C ASP A 16 14.10 -23.96 -0.96
N GLU A 17 14.38 -25.22 -0.59
CA GLU A 17 13.46 -26.11 0.10
C GLU A 17 13.10 -25.65 1.52
N MET A 18 13.91 -24.78 2.13
CA MET A 18 13.65 -24.20 3.45
C MET A 18 12.77 -22.94 3.38
N ILE A 19 12.40 -22.49 2.18
CA ILE A 19 11.48 -21.37 1.96
C ILE A 19 10.05 -21.91 1.92
N ALA A 20 9.26 -21.61 2.96
CA ALA A 20 7.87 -22.01 3.02
C ALA A 20 7.06 -21.33 1.90
N LYS A 21 6.52 -22.13 0.97
CA LYS A 21 5.66 -21.65 -0.13
C LYS A 21 4.25 -21.32 0.33
N TYR A 22 3.77 -22.04 1.34
CA TYR A 22 2.43 -21.88 1.92
C TYR A 22 2.53 -21.92 3.44
N PRO A 23 1.65 -21.20 4.17
CA PRO A 23 1.58 -21.32 5.61
C PRO A 23 1.12 -22.73 6.02
N LEU A 24 1.39 -23.10 7.27
CA LEU A 24 0.80 -24.30 7.87
C LEU A 24 -0.73 -24.16 7.97
N PRO A 25 -1.49 -25.27 7.89
CA PRO A 25 -2.94 -25.27 8.12
C PRO A 25 -3.32 -24.70 9.49
N GLU A 26 -2.58 -25.11 10.52
CA GLU A 26 -2.62 -24.51 11.85
C GLU A 26 -1.48 -23.50 11.98
N ARG A 27 -1.81 -22.21 11.90
CA ARG A 27 -0.80 -21.13 11.85
C ARG A 27 0.11 -21.08 13.07
N ASP A 28 -0.47 -21.33 14.25
CA ASP A 28 0.22 -21.31 15.53
C ASP A 28 1.01 -22.61 15.81
N ALA A 29 0.91 -23.63 14.95
CA ALA A 29 1.78 -24.80 14.97
C ALA A 29 3.16 -24.53 14.31
N SER A 30 3.40 -23.31 13.83
CA SER A 30 4.70 -22.90 13.30
C SER A 30 5.79 -22.90 14.37
N LYS A 31 7.04 -23.10 13.95
CA LYS A 31 8.20 -23.01 14.82
C LYS A 31 8.40 -21.56 15.30
N LEU A 32 8.74 -21.41 16.57
CA LEU A 32 9.13 -20.16 17.21
C LEU A 32 10.60 -20.28 17.64
N LEU A 33 11.48 -19.54 16.97
CA LEU A 33 12.89 -19.43 17.35
C LEU A 33 13.01 -18.45 18.51
N ILE A 34 13.59 -18.89 19.63
CA ILE A 34 13.87 -18.04 20.79
C ILE A 34 15.36 -17.75 20.81
N TYR A 35 15.72 -16.48 20.69
CA TYR A 35 17.09 -16.01 20.84
C TYR A 35 17.23 -15.23 22.14
N ARG A 36 18.20 -15.61 22.99
CA ARG A 36 18.55 -14.92 24.23
C ARG A 36 20.06 -14.91 24.40
N ASP A 37 20.68 -13.75 24.21
CA ASP A 37 22.11 -13.49 24.48
C ASP A 37 23.07 -14.55 23.88
N GLY A 38 22.83 -14.94 22.62
CA GLY A 38 23.64 -15.95 21.93
C GLY A 38 23.13 -17.38 22.05
N SER A 39 22.19 -17.65 22.96
CA SER A 39 21.47 -18.93 23.03
C SER A 39 20.32 -18.95 22.03
N VAL A 40 20.16 -20.07 21.35
CA VAL A 40 19.09 -20.33 20.39
C VAL A 40 18.32 -21.56 20.86
N ASP A 41 17.01 -21.40 21.05
CA ASP A 41 16.08 -22.47 21.39
C ASP A 41 14.91 -22.50 20.40
N GLU A 42 14.20 -23.61 20.34
CA GLU A 42 13.07 -23.82 19.45
C GLU A 42 11.83 -24.22 20.25
N LYS A 43 10.73 -23.49 20.03
CA LYS A 43 9.39 -23.79 20.55
C LYS A 43 8.37 -23.82 19.42
N ILE A 44 7.10 -24.02 19.77
CA ILE A 44 5.97 -23.83 18.85
C ILE A 44 5.32 -22.48 19.17
N PHE A 45 4.85 -21.76 18.14
CA PHE A 45 4.30 -20.41 18.28
C PHE A 45 3.09 -20.36 19.23
N ARG A 46 2.29 -21.42 19.32
CA ARG A 46 1.20 -21.59 20.29
C ARG A 46 1.64 -21.43 21.75
N GLU A 47 2.92 -21.66 22.06
CA GLU A 47 3.48 -21.50 23.41
C GLU A 47 3.85 -20.04 23.73
N LEU A 48 3.81 -19.11 22.75
CA LEU A 48 4.19 -17.71 22.93
C LEU A 48 3.55 -17.04 24.16
N PRO A 49 2.25 -17.21 24.48
CA PRO A 49 1.66 -16.57 25.66
C PRO A 49 2.34 -16.94 26.98
N ALA A 50 2.87 -18.16 27.10
CA ALA A 50 3.56 -18.62 28.31
C ALA A 50 5.01 -18.10 28.40
N LEU A 51 5.55 -17.54 27.31
CA LEU A 51 6.92 -17.02 27.22
C LEU A 51 7.00 -15.50 27.47
N LEU A 52 5.86 -14.80 27.38
CA LEU A 52 5.79 -13.36 27.57
C LEU A 52 5.67 -13.02 29.07
N PRO A 53 6.41 -12.02 29.57
CA PRO A 53 6.15 -11.43 30.88
C PRO A 53 4.71 -10.94 31.02
N GLU A 54 4.15 -10.97 32.23
CA GLU A 54 2.75 -10.61 32.53
C GLU A 54 2.37 -9.20 32.05
N ASP A 55 3.28 -8.23 32.17
CA ASP A 55 3.06 -6.82 31.79
C ASP A 55 3.48 -6.49 30.35
N SER A 56 3.53 -7.50 29.46
CA SER A 56 3.95 -7.30 28.07
C SER A 56 2.88 -6.58 27.25
N ILE A 57 3.28 -5.60 26.45
CA ILE A 57 2.42 -4.97 25.45
C ILE A 57 2.68 -5.61 24.09
N MET A 58 1.63 -6.19 23.49
CA MET A 58 1.68 -6.67 22.12
C MET A 58 1.17 -5.58 21.18
N VAL A 59 2.06 -5.09 20.32
CA VAL A 59 1.70 -4.14 19.26
C VAL A 59 1.49 -4.94 17.98
N PHE A 60 0.24 -5.00 17.53
CA PHE A 60 -0.11 -5.62 16.26
C PHE A 60 -0.18 -4.56 15.16
N ASN A 61 0.42 -4.87 14.02
CA ASN A 61 0.27 -4.07 12.82
C ASN A 61 -0.95 -4.57 12.04
N ASP A 62 -2.12 -3.97 12.28
CA ASP A 62 -3.31 -4.20 11.46
C ASP A 62 -3.22 -3.39 10.17
N THR A 63 -2.60 -4.00 9.14
CA THR A 63 -2.39 -3.33 7.85
C THR A 63 -3.65 -3.38 7.00
N LYS A 64 -4.40 -2.29 6.95
CA LYS A 64 -5.36 -2.06 5.87
C LYS A 64 -4.60 -1.66 4.62
N VAL A 65 -4.56 -2.54 3.63
CA VAL A 65 -4.10 -2.18 2.28
C VAL A 65 -5.15 -1.24 1.70
N VAL A 66 -4.90 0.07 1.77
CA VAL A 66 -5.71 1.05 1.05
C VAL A 66 -5.46 0.82 -0.44
N PRO A 67 -6.48 0.47 -1.24
CA PRO A 67 -6.29 0.14 -2.64
C PRO A 67 -5.99 1.44 -3.42
N ALA A 68 -4.71 1.78 -3.47
CA ALA A 68 -4.20 3.04 -3.99
C ALA A 68 -4.16 3.11 -5.53
N ARG A 69 -4.69 2.10 -6.24
CA ARG A 69 -4.70 2.02 -7.71
C ARG A 69 -6.06 2.48 -8.24
N MET A 70 -6.05 3.57 -9.01
CA MET A 70 -7.22 4.14 -9.67
C MET A 70 -7.03 4.12 -11.20
N ILE A 71 -8.10 3.81 -11.93
CA ILE A 71 -8.09 3.77 -13.39
C ILE A 71 -8.97 4.90 -13.94
N PHE A 72 -8.35 5.83 -14.67
CA PHE A 72 -9.03 6.95 -15.30
C PHE A 72 -9.12 6.74 -16.82
N LYS A 73 -10.16 7.27 -17.45
CA LYS A 73 -10.32 7.22 -18.92
C LYS A 73 -10.32 8.63 -19.49
N LYS A 74 -9.50 8.86 -20.52
CA LYS A 74 -9.54 10.10 -21.31
C LYS A 74 -10.75 10.10 -22.25
N ASP A 75 -11.17 11.29 -22.68
CA ASP A 75 -12.12 11.46 -23.79
C ASP A 75 -11.69 10.72 -25.05
N SER A 76 -10.37 10.62 -25.27
CA SER A 76 -9.78 9.87 -26.39
C SER A 76 -9.90 8.34 -26.26
N GLY A 77 -10.52 7.83 -25.21
CA GLY A 77 -10.68 6.40 -24.94
C GLY A 77 -9.48 5.71 -24.29
N ALA A 78 -8.38 6.43 -24.02
CA ALA A 78 -7.18 5.85 -23.40
C ALA A 78 -7.32 5.73 -21.88
N TYR A 79 -6.92 4.58 -21.33
CA TYR A 79 -6.81 4.37 -19.89
C TYR A 79 -5.48 4.88 -19.34
N ILE A 80 -5.55 5.57 -18.22
CA ILE A 80 -4.43 6.04 -17.40
C ILE A 80 -4.57 5.42 -16.02
N GLU A 81 -3.53 4.76 -15.55
CA GLU A 81 -3.52 4.16 -14.22
C GLU A 81 -2.74 5.07 -13.28
N ILE A 82 -3.29 5.33 -12.09
CA ILE A 82 -2.64 6.16 -11.07
C ILE A 82 -2.54 5.32 -9.80
N PHE A 83 -1.31 5.11 -9.34
CA PHE A 83 -1.01 4.39 -8.11
C PHE A 83 -0.47 5.35 -7.06
N CYS A 84 -1.21 5.59 -5.98
CA CYS A 84 -0.82 6.52 -4.92
C CYS A 84 0.26 5.89 -4.02
N LEU A 85 1.37 6.61 -3.82
CA LEU A 85 2.48 6.16 -2.99
C LEU A 85 2.41 6.78 -1.59
N GLU A 86 2.43 8.11 -1.54
CA GLU A 86 2.47 8.89 -0.31
C GLU A 86 1.72 10.22 -0.49
N PRO A 87 1.05 10.71 0.56
CA PRO A 87 0.36 11.98 0.54
C PRO A 87 1.36 13.14 0.62
N LEU A 88 1.07 14.22 -0.12
CA LEU A 88 1.88 15.45 -0.11
C LEU A 88 1.12 16.61 0.51
N ILE A 89 -0.18 16.74 0.21
CA ILE A 89 -1.02 17.81 0.74
C ILE A 89 -2.41 17.27 1.09
N PRO A 90 -2.75 17.19 2.39
CA PRO A 90 -1.83 17.31 3.54
C PRO A 90 -0.83 16.12 3.58
N ALA A 91 0.37 16.33 4.13
CA ALA A 91 1.42 15.30 4.19
C ALA A 91 1.17 14.21 5.25
N ASP A 92 0.32 14.51 6.25
CA ASP A 92 -0.10 13.51 7.23
C ASP A 92 -1.17 12.59 6.63
N TYR A 93 -0.99 11.27 6.79
CA TYR A 93 -1.88 10.27 6.24
C TYR A 93 -3.31 10.38 6.79
N ASN A 94 -3.49 10.59 8.09
CA ASN A 94 -4.81 10.66 8.70
C ASN A 94 -5.56 11.89 8.22
N LEU A 95 -4.89 13.05 8.19
CA LEU A 95 -5.46 14.27 7.65
C LEU A 95 -5.82 14.11 6.17
N CYS A 96 -4.94 13.49 5.38
CA CYS A 96 -5.15 13.33 3.94
C CYS A 96 -6.31 12.37 3.64
N PHE A 97 -6.39 11.26 4.35
CA PHE A 97 -7.51 10.33 4.23
C PHE A 97 -8.83 10.94 4.69
N SER A 98 -8.80 11.88 5.64
CA SER A 98 -9.99 12.61 6.10
C SER A 98 -10.39 13.81 5.23
N SER A 99 -9.55 14.22 4.27
CA SER A 99 -9.91 15.31 3.33
C SER A 99 -11.19 14.96 2.58
N THR A 100 -12.03 15.96 2.31
CA THR A 100 -13.38 15.76 1.72
C THR A 100 -13.61 16.47 0.38
N ASP A 101 -12.63 17.24 -0.09
CA ASP A 101 -12.73 18.07 -1.29
C ASP A 101 -11.57 17.81 -2.27
N LYS A 102 -10.33 17.85 -1.77
CA LYS A 102 -9.11 17.71 -2.56
C LYS A 102 -7.95 17.21 -1.71
N CYS A 103 -7.02 16.55 -2.36
CA CYS A 103 -5.72 16.19 -1.79
C CYS A 103 -4.68 16.04 -2.90
N VAL A 104 -3.40 16.14 -2.54
CA VAL A 104 -2.28 15.91 -3.45
C VAL A 104 -1.48 14.71 -2.99
N TRP A 105 -1.19 13.82 -3.92
CA TRP A 105 -0.40 12.62 -3.70
C TRP A 105 0.73 12.53 -4.69
N LYS A 106 1.81 11.90 -4.25
CA LYS A 106 2.83 11.38 -5.14
C LYS A 106 2.35 10.04 -5.67
N CYS A 107 2.35 9.90 -7.00
CA CYS A 107 1.81 8.73 -7.67
C CYS A 107 2.80 8.14 -8.67
N VAL A 108 2.73 6.83 -8.89
CA VAL A 108 3.23 6.19 -10.11
C VAL A 108 2.11 6.22 -11.15
N ILE A 109 2.43 6.63 -12.37
CA ILE A 109 1.44 6.82 -13.43
C ILE A 109 1.71 5.84 -14.57
N GLY A 110 0.80 4.88 -14.75
CA GLY A 110 0.78 3.98 -15.89
C GLY A 110 0.30 4.70 -17.16
N ASN A 111 0.93 4.37 -18.30
CA ASN A 111 0.60 4.97 -19.60
C ASN A 111 0.76 6.50 -19.67
N LEU A 112 1.66 7.07 -18.85
CA LEU A 112 1.91 8.51 -18.70
C LEU A 112 2.12 9.25 -20.04
N LYS A 113 2.69 8.60 -21.06
CA LYS A 113 2.88 9.18 -22.41
C LYS A 113 1.56 9.69 -23.03
N ARG A 114 0.41 9.14 -22.61
CA ARG A 114 -0.93 9.55 -23.07
C ARG A 114 -1.56 10.65 -22.20
N TRP A 115 -1.01 10.94 -21.03
CA TRP A 115 -1.42 12.04 -20.15
C TRP A 115 -0.41 13.19 -20.24
N LYS A 116 -0.53 13.98 -21.31
CA LYS A 116 0.38 15.11 -21.58
C LYS A 116 0.05 16.33 -20.74
N ASN A 117 -1.22 16.71 -20.68
CA ASN A 117 -1.78 17.82 -19.92
C ASN A 117 -3.29 17.57 -19.71
N GLY A 118 -3.90 18.29 -18.77
CA GLY A 118 -5.34 18.35 -18.57
C GLY A 118 -5.86 17.47 -17.43
N ILE A 119 -7.13 17.69 -17.11
CA ILE A 119 -7.86 17.01 -16.05
C ILE A 119 -8.41 15.69 -16.58
N LEU A 120 -8.22 14.61 -15.84
CA LEU A 120 -8.85 13.32 -16.09
C LEU A 120 -10.10 13.20 -15.23
N SER A 121 -11.20 12.75 -15.83
CA SER A 121 -12.40 12.35 -15.09
C SER A 121 -12.36 10.85 -14.83
N TYR A 122 -12.76 10.43 -13.64
CA TYR A 122 -12.87 9.02 -13.30
C TYR A 122 -14.01 8.38 -14.09
N LEU A 123 -13.79 7.15 -14.59
CA LEU A 123 -14.82 6.40 -15.29
C LEU A 123 -15.58 5.54 -14.27
N CYS A 124 -16.84 5.88 -14.02
CA CYS A 124 -17.73 4.99 -13.30
C CYS A 124 -18.41 4.05 -14.31
N THR A 125 -18.05 2.76 -14.30
CA THR A 125 -18.67 1.76 -15.19
C THR A 125 -19.93 1.13 -14.59
N ASP A 126 -20.16 1.33 -13.30
CA ASP A 126 -21.25 0.72 -12.53
C ASP A 126 -22.09 1.79 -11.82
N ASP A 127 -23.24 1.41 -11.26
CA ASP A 127 -24.16 2.29 -10.50
C ASP A 127 -23.63 2.61 -9.08
N SER A 128 -22.30 2.71 -8.95
CA SER A 128 -21.63 2.88 -7.67
C SER A 128 -21.73 4.34 -7.16
N PRO A 129 -21.52 4.57 -5.85
CA PRO A 129 -21.47 5.92 -5.27
C PRO A 129 -20.48 6.87 -5.97
N LEU A 130 -19.48 6.32 -6.69
CA LEU A 130 -18.48 7.08 -7.45
C LEU A 130 -19.08 7.93 -8.57
N SER A 131 -20.21 7.49 -9.14
CA SER A 131 -20.92 8.25 -10.17
C SER A 131 -21.35 9.64 -9.69
N ARG A 132 -21.53 9.80 -8.37
CA ARG A 132 -22.05 11.03 -7.74
C ARG A 132 -20.95 11.98 -7.26
N ILE A 133 -19.72 11.48 -7.09
CA ILE A 133 -18.62 12.28 -6.53
C ILE A 133 -17.81 13.04 -7.60
N GLU A 134 -18.05 12.84 -8.89
CA GLU A 134 -17.31 13.51 -9.99
C GLU A 134 -15.77 13.57 -9.77
N LEU A 135 -15.16 12.42 -9.44
CA LEU A 135 -13.72 12.36 -9.15
C LEU A 135 -12.88 12.78 -10.35
N LYS A 136 -11.94 13.71 -10.11
CA LYS A 136 -11.02 14.24 -11.10
C LYS A 136 -9.57 14.15 -10.63
N ALA A 137 -8.66 13.94 -11.57
CA ALA A 137 -7.22 13.94 -11.35
C ALA A 137 -6.53 14.96 -12.25
N GLU A 138 -5.68 15.81 -11.67
CA GLU A 138 -4.87 16.82 -12.35
C GLU A 138 -3.39 16.56 -12.06
N LEU A 139 -2.58 16.47 -13.12
CA LEU A 139 -1.13 16.31 -13.00
C LEU A 139 -0.48 17.68 -12.75
N LEU A 140 0.14 17.87 -11.59
CA LEU A 140 0.80 19.12 -11.20
C LEU A 140 2.26 19.18 -11.64
N SER A 141 3.00 18.11 -11.36
CA SER A 141 4.41 17.95 -11.70
C SER A 141 4.69 16.49 -12.06
N ARG A 142 5.81 16.25 -12.75
CA ARG A 142 6.25 14.90 -13.07
C ARG A 142 7.76 14.79 -13.02
N ASP A 143 8.20 13.64 -12.55
CA ASP A 143 9.57 13.17 -12.57
C ASP A 143 9.68 11.98 -13.55
N GLU A 144 10.82 11.28 -13.56
CA GLU A 144 11.07 10.17 -14.48
C GLU A 144 10.10 8.97 -14.31
N ARG A 145 9.65 8.72 -13.07
CA ARG A 145 8.81 7.55 -12.72
C ARG A 145 7.57 7.90 -11.88
N THR A 146 7.57 9.04 -11.22
CA THR A 146 6.50 9.52 -10.34
C THR A 146 5.94 10.85 -10.83
N GLY A 147 4.74 11.20 -10.39
CA GLY A 147 4.16 12.53 -10.60
C GLY A 147 3.30 12.95 -9.42
N GLU A 148 3.19 14.26 -9.23
CA GLU A 148 2.28 14.84 -8.25
C GLU A 148 0.90 14.99 -8.87
N VAL A 149 -0.07 14.30 -8.28
CA VAL A 149 -1.45 14.30 -8.75
C VAL A 149 -2.32 14.96 -7.70
N ARG A 150 -3.05 16.01 -8.12
CA ARG A 150 -4.14 16.57 -7.36
C ARG A 150 -5.42 15.83 -7.68
N PHE A 151 -6.03 15.26 -6.65
CA PHE A 151 -7.39 14.73 -6.73
C PHE A 151 -8.37 15.79 -6.25
N SER A 152 -9.52 15.86 -6.92
CA SER A 152 -10.65 16.71 -6.50
C SER A 152 -11.96 15.99 -6.79
N TRP A 153 -12.91 16.09 -5.87
CA TRP A 153 -14.22 15.44 -5.97
C TRP A 153 -15.29 16.26 -5.23
N LYS A 154 -16.54 15.86 -5.40
CA LYS A 154 -17.73 16.43 -4.76
C LYS A 154 -18.38 15.41 -3.83
N GLY A 155 -19.31 15.86 -3.01
CA GLY A 155 -20.12 14.98 -2.14
C GLY A 155 -19.61 14.87 -0.70
N GLY A 156 -18.45 15.46 -0.37
CA GLY A 156 -17.96 15.54 1.01
C GLY A 156 -17.45 14.21 1.58
N GLU A 157 -17.31 13.18 0.76
CA GLU A 157 -16.76 11.89 1.15
C GLU A 157 -15.28 12.01 1.52
N ALA A 158 -14.86 11.31 2.56
CA ALA A 158 -13.46 11.23 2.94
C ALA A 158 -12.64 10.55 1.82
N PHE A 159 -11.40 10.99 1.59
CA PHE A 159 -10.55 10.42 0.55
C PHE A 159 -10.29 8.92 0.74
N SER A 160 -10.29 8.41 1.97
CA SER A 160 -10.26 6.96 2.22
C SER A 160 -11.41 6.23 1.53
N ASN A 161 -12.62 6.75 1.62
CA ASN A 161 -13.81 6.17 0.98
C ASN A 161 -13.67 6.24 -0.55
N VAL A 162 -13.16 7.37 -1.06
CA VAL A 162 -12.89 7.52 -2.50
C VAL A 162 -11.93 6.45 -2.99
N LEU A 163 -10.83 6.19 -2.28
CA LEU A 163 -9.87 5.13 -2.61
C LEU A 163 -10.51 3.74 -2.52
N GLU A 164 -11.28 3.45 -1.47
CA GLU A 164 -11.99 2.17 -1.32
C GLU A 164 -12.97 1.92 -2.47
N TYR A 165 -13.70 2.96 -2.88
CA TYR A 165 -14.63 2.85 -3.99
C TYR A 165 -13.92 2.67 -5.34
N CYS A 166 -12.79 3.35 -5.56
CA CYS A 166 -12.04 3.24 -6.82
C CYS A 166 -11.15 1.99 -6.91
N GLY A 167 -10.74 1.48 -5.77
CA GLY A 167 -9.58 0.61 -5.67
C GLY A 167 -9.90 -0.85 -5.94
N GLN A 168 -9.29 -1.41 -6.99
CA GLN A 168 -9.14 -2.85 -7.12
C GLN A 168 -7.99 -3.32 -6.21
N MET A 169 -8.23 -4.33 -5.37
CA MET A 169 -7.20 -4.93 -4.51
C MET A 169 -6.03 -5.41 -5.38
N PRO A 170 -4.80 -4.89 -5.22
CA PRO A 170 -3.68 -5.36 -6.00
C PRO A 170 -3.35 -6.80 -5.59
N ILE A 171 -3.22 -7.69 -6.57
CA ILE A 171 -2.66 -9.03 -6.34
C ILE A 171 -1.14 -8.87 -6.22
N PRO A 172 -0.50 -9.40 -5.16
CA PRO A 172 0.94 -9.36 -5.03
C PRO A 172 1.65 -10.02 -6.23
N PRO A 173 2.75 -9.43 -6.75
CA PRO A 173 3.41 -9.89 -7.98
C PRO A 173 4.02 -11.29 -7.89
N TYR A 174 4.23 -11.81 -6.68
CA TYR A 174 4.76 -13.14 -6.40
C TYR A 174 3.68 -14.25 -6.36
N LEU A 175 2.42 -13.91 -6.61
CA LEU A 175 1.30 -14.86 -6.73
C LEU A 175 0.87 -15.09 -8.20
N ASN A 176 1.67 -14.62 -9.16
CA ASN A 176 1.52 -14.91 -10.59
C ASN A 176 2.44 -16.05 -11.03
#